data_AF-A0A948BST9-F1
#
_entry.id   AF-A0A948BST9-F1
#
_cell.length_a   1.000
_cell.length_b   1.000
_cell.length_c   1.000
_cell.angle_alpha   90.00
_cell.angle_beta   90.00
_cell.angle_gamma   90.00
#
_symmetry.space_group_name_H-M   'P 1'
#
loop_
_entity.id
_entity.type
_entity.pdbx_description
1 polymer ?
#
loop_
_entity_poly.entity_id
_entity_poly.type
_entity_poly.pdbx_seq_one_letter_code
_entity_poly.pdbx_strand_id
1 'polypeptide(L)' 'MTKYEYYVVESSFVARVGLGTTERLMPDGSWEDYPDRWEVLTSGRLLESEEQASAKARQLFELSDKRDAEDRK' A
#
# COMPACT_ATOMS: atom_id res chain seq x y z
N MET A 1 -13.64 -15.99 5.37
CA MET A 1 -12.76 -15.01 4.68
C MET A 1 -12.58 -13.84 5.62
N THR A 2 -11.35 -13.53 6.00
CA THR A 2 -11.04 -12.33 6.79
C THR A 2 -11.33 -11.12 5.90
N LYS A 3 -12.25 -10.25 6.33
CA LYS A 3 -12.58 -9.04 5.59
C LYS A 3 -11.49 -8.02 5.86
N TYR A 4 -10.72 -7.69 4.83
CA TYR A 4 -9.72 -6.63 4.89
C TYR A 4 -10.30 -5.33 4.36
N GLU A 5 -9.87 -4.22 4.96
CA GLU A 5 -10.06 -2.87 4.44
C GLU A 5 -8.75 -2.43 3.80
N TYR A 6 -8.80 -1.87 2.59
CA TYR A 6 -7.60 -1.51 1.82
C TYR A 6 -7.39 0.00 1.86
N TYR A 7 -6.14 0.43 1.99
CA TYR A 7 -5.78 1.82 2.13
C TYR A 7 -4.58 2.15 1.25
N VAL A 8 -4.55 3.37 0.70
CA VAL A 8 -3.32 3.97 0.18
C VAL A 8 -2.82 5.03 1.16
N VAL A 9 -1.63 4.81 1.73
CA VAL A 9 -1.03 5.67 2.76
C VAL A 9 -0.17 6.72 2.08
N GLU A 10 -0.56 7.99 2.20
CA GLU A 10 0.16 9.18 1.71
C GLU A 10 0.71 9.08 0.27
N SER A 11 0.04 8.30 -0.61
CA SER A 11 0.55 7.98 -1.95
C SER A 11 1.98 7.40 -1.95
N SER A 12 2.36 6.70 -0.90
CA SER A 12 3.68 6.09 -0.73
C SER A 12 3.59 4.57 -0.83
N PHE A 13 2.61 3.96 -0.17
CA PHE A 13 2.38 2.52 -0.25
C PHE A 13 0.91 2.17 -0.06
N VAL A 14 0.58 0.92 -0.34
CA VAL A 14 -0.75 0.35 -0.11
C VAL A 14 -0.69 -0.57 1.09
N ALA A 15 -1.68 -0.47 1.96
CA ALA A 15 -1.83 -1.30 3.14
C ALA A 15 -3.22 -1.95 3.18
N ARG A 16 -3.34 -3.07 3.87
CA ARG A 16 -4.61 -3.69 4.21
C ARG A 16 -4.70 -3.86 5.72
N VAL A 17 -5.89 -3.64 6.24
CA VAL A 17 -6.17 -3.64 7.68
C VAL A 17 -7.19 -4.73 7.95
N GLY A 18 -6.80 -5.71 8.75
CA GLY A 18 -7.64 -6.81 9.21
C GLY A 18 -7.98 -6.68 10.68
N LEU A 19 -8.60 -7.72 11.22
CA LEU A 19 -8.94 -7.79 12.65
C LEU A 19 -7.68 -8.14 13.44
N GLY A 20 -7.00 -7.12 13.96
CA GLY A 20 -5.75 -7.27 14.72
C GLY A 20 -4.48 -7.39 13.88
N THR A 21 -4.58 -7.35 12.55
CA THR A 21 -3.43 -7.34 11.64
C THR A 21 -3.44 -6.10 10.76
N THR A 22 -2.26 -5.66 10.35
CA THR A 22 -2.08 -4.60 9.38
C THR A 22 -0.89 -4.98 8.52
N GLU A 23 -1.06 -4.93 7.21
CA GLU A 23 -0.05 -5.43 6.28
C GLU A 23 0.16 -4.41 5.16
N ARG A 24 1.38 -4.29 4.67
CA ARG A 24 1.77 -3.46 3.54
C ARG A 24 2.01 -4.34 2.31
N LEU A 25 1.55 -3.86 1.15
CA LEU A 25 1.83 -4.48 -0.14
C LEU A 25 3.23 -4.10 -0.62
N MET A 26 4.02 -5.10 -0.96
CA MET A 26 5.39 -4.98 -1.43
C MET A 26 5.48 -5.04 -2.97
N PRO A 27 6.60 -4.59 -3.58
CA PRO A 27 6.75 -4.56 -5.03
C PRO A 27 6.68 -5.94 -5.71
N ASP A 28 7.06 -7.00 -4.99
CA ASP A 28 6.98 -8.38 -5.44
C ASP A 28 5.54 -8.96 -5.36
N GLY A 29 4.58 -8.17 -4.87
CA GLY A 29 3.19 -8.55 -4.69
C GLY A 29 2.91 -9.26 -3.36
N SER A 30 3.91 -9.42 -2.49
CA SER A 30 3.73 -9.99 -1.15
C SER A 30 3.13 -8.97 -0.17
N TRP A 31 2.47 -9.48 0.87
CA TRP A 31 1.97 -8.68 1.98
C TRP A 31 2.88 -8.92 3.20
N GLU A 32 3.44 -7.85 3.75
CA GLU A 32 4.28 -7.90 4.94
C GLU A 32 3.62 -7.19 6.12
N ASP A 33 3.90 -7.64 7.34
CA ASP A 33 3.35 -7.02 8.55
C ASP A 33 3.78 -5.55 8.64
N TYR A 34 2.83 -4.69 8.96
CA TYR A 34 3.02 -3.27 9.14
C TYR A 34 2.57 -2.86 10.54
N PRO A 35 3.51 -2.54 11.46
CA PRO A 35 3.19 -2.35 12.87
C PRO A 35 2.34 -1.09 13.14
N ASP A 36 2.44 -0.08 12.27
CA ASP A 36 1.83 1.23 12.47
C ASP A 36 0.41 1.30 11.91
N ARG A 37 -0.51 0.56 12.54
CA ARG A 37 -1.94 0.61 12.20
C ARG A 37 -2.51 2.02 12.28
N TRP A 38 -2.07 2.82 13.24
CA TRP A 38 -2.56 4.18 13.45
C TRP A 38 -2.30 5.05 12.22
N GLU A 39 -1.09 5.03 11.69
CA GLU A 39 -0.71 5.75 10.48
C GLU A 39 -1.57 5.35 9.28
N VAL A 40 -1.81 4.04 9.09
CA VAL A 40 -2.67 3.57 7.99
C VAL A 40 -4.08 4.13 8.10
N LEU A 41 -4.62 4.23 9.31
CA LEU A 41 -5.98 4.73 9.53
C LEU A 41 -6.07 6.27 9.46
N THR A 42 -5.01 6.99 9.86
CA THR A 42 -5.02 8.47 9.86
C THR A 42 -4.55 9.09 8.55
N SER A 43 -3.57 8.46 7.91
CA SER A 43 -2.90 8.96 6.71
C SER A 43 -3.27 8.16 5.45
N GLY A 44 -3.98 7.04 5.63
CA GLY A 44 -4.51 6.23 4.55
C GLY A 44 -5.83 6.72 4.00
N ARG A 45 -6.01 6.58 2.69
CA ARG A 45 -7.30 6.73 2.02
C ARG A 45 -7.85 5.36 1.68
N LEU A 46 -9.10 5.11 2.09
CA LEU A 46 -9.79 3.85 1.84
C LEU A 46 -9.93 3.61 0.33
N LEU A 47 -9.68 2.37 -0.09
CA LEU A 47 -9.87 1.86 -1.43
C LEU A 47 -11.06 0.90 -1.43
N GLU A 48 -11.81 0.88 -2.53
CA GLU A 48 -13.08 0.16 -2.59
C GLU A 48 -12.89 -1.36 -2.74
N SER A 49 -11.73 -1.81 -3.22
CA SER A 49 -11.44 -3.22 -3.47
C SER A 49 -9.95 -3.55 -3.49
N GLU A 50 -9.65 -4.85 -3.40
CA GLU A 50 -8.29 -5.38 -3.59
C GLU A 50 -7.73 -5.09 -4.99
N GLU A 51 -8.59 -5.09 -6.01
CA GLU A 51 -8.20 -4.75 -7.37
C GLU A 51 -7.72 -3.29 -7.46
N GLN A 52 -8.43 -2.35 -6.82
CA GLN A 52 -7.96 -0.97 -6.72
C GLN A 52 -6.66 -0.85 -5.92
N ALA A 53 -6.52 -1.60 -4.83
CA ALA A 53 -5.30 -1.66 -4.03
C ALA A 53 -4.10 -2.10 -4.86
N SER A 54 -4.26 -3.18 -5.61
CA SER A 54 -3.22 -3.73 -6.48
C SER A 54 -2.86 -2.77 -7.63
N ALA A 55 -3.87 -2.18 -8.27
CA ALA A 55 -3.66 -1.19 -9.33
C ALA A 55 -2.92 0.04 -8.80
N LYS A 56 -3.29 0.53 -7.62
CA LYS A 56 -2.64 1.70 -7.01
C LYS A 56 -1.20 1.40 -6.62
N ALA A 57 -0.94 0.23 -6.04
CA ALA A 57 0.42 -0.18 -5.68
C ALA A 57 1.34 -0.24 -6.90
N ARG A 58 0.89 -0.84 -8.01
CA ARG A 58 1.65 -0.85 -9.27
C ARG A 58 2.01 0.55 -9.74
N GLN A 59 1.05 1.47 -9.75
CA GLN A 59 1.31 2.87 -10.11
C GLN A 59 2.38 3.52 -9.21
N LEU A 60 2.33 3.26 -7.90
CA LEU A 60 3.30 3.81 -6.94
C LEU A 60 4.70 3.25 -7.18
N PHE A 61 4.83 1.96 -7.46
CA PHE A 61 6.13 1.34 -7.74
C PHE A 61 6.72 1.83 -9.06
N GLU A 62 5.90 1.96 -10.12
CA GLU A 62 6.35 2.52 -11.40
C GLU A 62 6.79 3.99 -11.28
N LEU A 63 6.10 4.79 -10.45
CA LEU A 63 6.49 6.18 -10.16
C LEU A 63 7.80 6.26 -9.35
N SER A 64 8.03 5.33 -8.45
CA SER A 64 9.28 5.28 -7.67
C SER A 64 10.46 4.84 -8.52
N ASP A 65 10.30 3.81 -9.35
CA ASP A 65 11.34 3.34 -10.28
C ASP A 65 11.79 4.45 -11.26
N LYS A 66 10.83 5.20 -11.82
CA LYS A 66 11.14 6.34 -12.70
C LYS A 66 11.91 7.44 -12.00
N ARG A 67 11.56 7.78 -10.76
CA ARG A 67 12.25 8.83 -9.98
C ARG A 67 13.69 8.44 -9.66
N ASP A 68 13.92 7.19 -9.27
CA ASP A 68 15.27 6.66 -9.03
C ASP A 68 16.13 6.66 -10.30
N ALA A 69 15.52 6.43 -11.47
CA ALA A 69 16.23 6.45 -12.75
C ALA A 69 16.63 7.86 -13.21
N GLU A 70 15.83 8.88 -12.90
CA GLU A 70 16.12 10.27 -13.27
C GLU A 70 17.15 10.93 -12.35
N ASP A 71 17.20 10.59 -11.06
CA ASP A 71 18.16 11.17 -10.09
C ASP A 71 19.62 10.70 -10.33
N ARG A 72 19.81 9.57 -11.03
CA ARG A 72 21.14 9.02 -11.37
C ARG A 72 21.77 9.58 -12.65
N LYS A 73 21.14 10.57 -13.31
CA LYS A 73 21.57 11.13 -14.60
C LYS A 73 22.19 12.51 -14.46
#